data_AF-A0A1H3D053-F1
#
_entry.id   AF-A0A1H3D053-F1
#
_cell.length_a   1.000
_cell.length_b   1.000
_cell.length_c   1.000
_cell.angle_alpha   90.00
_cell.angle_beta   90.00
_cell.angle_gamma   90.00
#
_symmetry.space_group_name_H-M   'P 1'
#
loop_
_entity.id
_entity.type
_entity.pdbx_description
1 polymer ?
#
loop_
_entity_poly.entity_id
_entity_poly.type
_entity_poly.pdbx_seq_one_letter_code
_entity_poly.pdbx_strand_id
1 'polypeptide(L)'
;MFSRESAHLGTSFEQYFRIVPALTEALKYEAYRVRHSVFCDDLQFELTRFNKFEMDEYDAHALHLLIRSIQSETFIGCTRIIRPSPDMADGLLPFERTCAETLDRSIIDPSRLPRDKIAEVSRLAVVATFRRRKGEEISPLDITESDYGAGPIPRFPYIPLGLYIGTVELARIHNIQILFMLTEERLAKHFSRLGAQLEFIGAPVEHRGLRFPSMVYVGDIINNMRPIFRPLYQTIATEIRAGLAGKIIVTPSNETQRSIIGF
;
A
#
# COMPACT_ATOMS: atom_id res chain seq x y z
N MET A 1 17.61 13.92 23.94
CA MET A 1 18.39 12.66 24.05
C MET A 1 17.69 11.63 23.17
N PHE A 2 17.96 11.67 21.86
CA PHE A 2 17.36 10.75 20.89
C PHE A 2 17.96 9.36 21.13
N SER A 3 17.17 8.47 21.74
CA SER A 3 17.60 7.15 22.23
C SER A 3 18.05 6.24 21.08
N ARG A 4 18.91 5.28 21.41
CA ARG A 4 19.41 4.18 20.56
C ARG A 4 18.34 3.43 19.74
N GLU A 5 17.05 3.61 20.02
CA GLU A 5 15.92 2.96 19.34
C GLU A 5 15.77 3.33 17.86
N SER A 6 16.16 4.54 17.46
CA SER A 6 16.03 4.98 16.05
C SER A 6 16.96 4.23 15.08
N ALA A 7 18.10 3.71 15.58
CA ALA A 7 19.09 3.02 14.76
C ALA A 7 18.68 1.58 14.37
N HIS A 8 17.61 1.05 14.96
CA HIS A 8 17.26 -0.37 14.84
C HIS A 8 16.01 -0.64 14.00
N LEU A 9 15.25 0.37 13.55
CA LEU A 9 13.97 0.13 12.86
C LEU A 9 14.12 -0.69 11.57
N GLY A 10 15.17 -0.47 10.77
CA GLY A 10 15.46 -1.30 9.59
C GLY A 10 15.78 -2.74 9.96
N THR A 11 16.76 -2.94 10.87
CA THR A 11 17.17 -4.27 11.32
C THR A 11 16.04 -5.05 11.99
N SER A 12 15.23 -4.39 12.82
CA SER A 12 14.06 -5.00 13.45
C SER A 12 12.99 -5.34 12.42
N PHE A 13 12.78 -4.50 11.40
CA PHE A 13 11.87 -4.84 10.31
C PHE A 13 12.32 -6.12 9.58
N GLU A 14 13.59 -6.21 9.18
CA GLU A 14 14.18 -7.36 8.48
C GLU A 14 14.15 -8.67 9.29
N GLN A 15 13.98 -8.61 10.62
CA GLN A 15 13.83 -9.79 11.46
C GLN A 15 12.44 -10.42 11.36
N TYR A 16 11.42 -9.61 11.08
CA TYR A 16 10.02 -10.05 11.14
C TYR A 16 9.31 -10.01 9.80
N PHE A 17 9.68 -9.07 8.93
CA PHE A 17 8.96 -8.76 7.71
C PHE A 17 9.88 -8.52 6.53
N ARG A 18 9.31 -8.70 5.33
CA ARG A 18 9.96 -8.40 4.07
C ARG A 18 8.95 -7.78 3.10
N ILE A 19 9.36 -6.73 2.41
CA ILE A 19 8.62 -6.15 1.30
C ILE A 19 8.97 -6.88 -0.01
N VAL A 20 7.96 -7.24 -0.78
CA VAL A 20 8.11 -7.99 -2.03
C VAL A 20 7.30 -7.31 -3.14
N PRO A 21 7.94 -6.75 -4.18
CA PRO A 21 7.22 -6.34 -5.38
C PRO A 21 6.71 -7.58 -6.11
N ALA A 22 5.42 -7.62 -6.43
CA ALA A 22 4.78 -8.75 -7.09
C ALA A 22 4.97 -8.66 -8.61
N LEU A 23 6.14 -9.09 -9.06
CA LEU A 23 6.59 -9.00 -10.46
C LEU A 23 6.26 -10.22 -11.31
N THR A 24 5.86 -11.32 -10.67
CA THR A 24 5.47 -12.57 -11.35
C THR A 24 3.97 -12.81 -11.17
N GLU A 25 3.37 -13.58 -12.09
CA GLU A 25 1.95 -13.96 -11.97
C GLU A 25 1.65 -14.67 -10.65
N ALA A 26 2.56 -15.55 -10.19
CA ALA A 26 2.44 -16.20 -8.90
C ALA A 26 2.35 -15.20 -7.74
N LEU A 27 3.20 -14.16 -7.72
CA LEU A 27 3.14 -13.13 -6.68
C LEU A 27 1.90 -12.24 -6.81
N LYS A 28 1.45 -11.93 -8.04
CA LYS A 28 0.19 -11.20 -8.24
C LYS A 28 -1.00 -11.99 -7.69
N TYR A 29 -1.04 -13.29 -7.92
CA TYR A 29 -2.09 -14.16 -7.36
C TYR A 29 -2.09 -14.12 -5.83
N GLU A 30 -0.94 -14.10 -5.18
CA GLU A 30 -0.87 -13.92 -3.72
C GLU A 30 -1.44 -12.56 -3.28
N ALA A 31 -1.19 -11.48 -4.03
CA ALA A 31 -1.82 -10.19 -3.74
C ALA A 31 -3.35 -10.26 -3.90
N TYR A 32 -3.87 -10.96 -4.92
CA TYR A 32 -5.31 -11.15 -5.11
C TYR A 32 -5.94 -12.01 -4.01
N ARG A 33 -5.23 -13.00 -3.46
CA ARG A 33 -5.69 -13.78 -2.30
C ARG A 33 -5.74 -12.94 -1.02
N VAL A 34 -4.69 -12.17 -0.74
CA VAL A 34 -4.67 -11.27 0.41
C VAL A 34 -5.84 -10.29 0.31
N ARG A 35 -6.04 -9.66 -0.85
CA ARG A 35 -7.18 -8.78 -1.10
C ARG A 35 -8.52 -9.48 -0.91
N HIS A 36 -8.69 -10.70 -1.43
CA HIS A 36 -9.90 -11.48 -1.27
C HIS A 36 -10.23 -11.73 0.22
N SER A 37 -9.24 -12.16 1.01
CA SER A 37 -9.44 -12.39 2.45
C SER A 37 -9.88 -11.12 3.19
N VAL A 38 -9.42 -9.95 2.75
CA VAL A 38 -9.71 -8.68 3.42
C VAL A 38 -10.99 -8.03 2.90
N PHE A 39 -11.11 -7.82 1.59
CA PHE A 39 -12.23 -7.06 1.01
C PHE A 39 -13.48 -7.91 0.77
N CYS A 40 -13.35 -9.22 0.55
CA CYS A 40 -14.50 -10.11 0.37
C CYS A 40 -14.89 -10.77 1.69
N ASP A 41 -13.95 -11.45 2.34
CA ASP A 41 -14.27 -12.30 3.49
C ASP A 41 -14.40 -11.48 4.79
N ASP A 42 -13.47 -10.56 5.09
CA ASP A 42 -13.51 -9.77 6.32
C ASP A 42 -14.43 -8.54 6.26
N LEU A 43 -14.19 -7.64 5.31
CA LEU A 43 -14.88 -6.34 5.21
C LEU A 43 -16.20 -6.41 4.43
N GLN A 44 -16.39 -7.48 3.64
CA GLN A 44 -17.59 -7.69 2.81
C GLN A 44 -17.91 -6.52 1.86
N PHE A 45 -16.87 -5.81 1.42
CA PHE A 45 -16.95 -4.71 0.46
C PHE A 45 -17.07 -5.19 -0.98
N GLU A 46 -16.62 -6.41 -1.26
CA GLU A 46 -16.67 -7.06 -2.57
C GLU A 46 -17.30 -8.45 -2.47
N LEU A 47 -17.84 -8.94 -3.59
CA LEU A 47 -18.43 -10.27 -3.64
C LEU A 47 -17.35 -11.37 -3.57
N THR A 48 -17.59 -12.38 -2.73
CA THR A 48 -16.73 -13.56 -2.65
C THR A 48 -16.76 -14.34 -3.97
N ARG A 49 -15.57 -14.59 -4.55
CA ARG A 49 -15.40 -15.41 -5.77
C ARG A 49 -14.90 -16.82 -5.44
N PHE A 50 -15.26 -17.80 -6.28
CA PHE A 50 -14.88 -19.21 -6.09
C PHE A 50 -13.36 -19.44 -6.14
N ASN A 51 -12.67 -18.74 -7.04
CA ASN A 51 -11.20 -18.84 -7.19
C ASN A 51 -10.42 -18.13 -6.07
N LYS A 52 -11.11 -17.48 -5.10
CA LYS A 52 -10.51 -16.74 -3.99
C LYS A 52 -9.54 -15.63 -4.41
N PHE A 53 -9.82 -15.02 -5.57
CA PHE A 53 -9.10 -13.84 -6.05
C PHE A 53 -10.03 -12.62 -6.09
N GLU A 54 -9.60 -11.52 -5.48
CA GLU A 54 -10.22 -10.21 -5.68
C GLU A 54 -9.42 -9.48 -6.75
N MET A 55 -10.06 -9.25 -7.90
CA MET A 55 -9.50 -8.60 -9.07
C MET A 55 -10.53 -7.70 -9.74
N ASP A 56 -10.08 -6.56 -10.26
CA ASP A 56 -10.86 -5.64 -11.08
C ASP A 56 -10.12 -5.29 -12.39
N GLU A 57 -10.71 -4.45 -13.22
CA GLU A 57 -10.17 -4.06 -14.52
C GLU A 57 -8.82 -3.32 -14.45
N TYR A 58 -8.46 -2.73 -13.30
CA TYR A 58 -7.22 -1.97 -13.14
C TYR A 58 -5.98 -2.84 -12.85
N ASP A 59 -6.19 -4.11 -12.47
CA ASP A 59 -5.10 -5.01 -12.08
C ASP A 59 -4.15 -5.36 -13.23
N ALA A 60 -4.60 -5.27 -14.49
CA ALA A 60 -3.77 -5.51 -15.66
C ALA A 60 -2.61 -4.50 -15.80
N HIS A 61 -2.78 -3.28 -15.28
CA HIS A 61 -1.81 -2.18 -15.43
C HIS A 61 -1.24 -1.69 -14.10
N ALA A 62 -1.60 -2.35 -13.00
CA ALA A 62 -1.18 -1.99 -11.67
C ALA A 62 0.16 -2.62 -11.29
N LEU A 63 0.89 -1.90 -10.44
CA LEU A 63 2.00 -2.44 -9.66
C LEU A 63 1.44 -2.96 -8.34
N HIS A 64 1.92 -4.11 -7.91
CA HIS A 64 1.51 -4.74 -6.67
C HIS A 64 2.70 -4.89 -5.72
N LEU A 65 2.46 -4.60 -4.45
CA LEU A 65 3.43 -4.80 -3.39
C LEU A 65 2.82 -5.70 -2.33
N LEU A 66 3.62 -6.63 -1.84
CA LEU A 66 3.28 -7.54 -0.77
C LEU A 66 4.17 -7.26 0.45
N ILE A 67 3.65 -7.56 1.63
CA ILE A 67 4.46 -7.74 2.83
C ILE A 67 4.35 -9.19 3.29
N ARG A 68 5.50 -9.83 3.48
CA ARG A 68 5.63 -11.21 3.94
C ARG A 68 6.09 -11.23 5.38
N SER A 69 5.48 -12.08 6.20
CA SER A 69 5.98 -12.45 7.53
C SER A 69 7.12 -13.46 7.36
N ILE A 70 8.27 -13.20 7.97
CA ILE A 70 9.43 -14.11 7.91
C ILE A 70 9.17 -15.36 8.75
N GLN A 71 8.55 -15.22 9.92
CA GLN A 71 8.30 -16.34 10.82
C GLN A 71 7.32 -17.37 10.24
N SER A 72 6.24 -16.89 9.64
CA SER A 72 5.19 -17.75 9.07
C SER A 72 5.36 -18.02 7.59
N GLU A 73 6.30 -17.34 6.93
CA GLU A 73 6.54 -17.41 5.49
C GLU A 73 5.33 -17.07 4.60
N THR A 74 4.30 -16.44 5.18
CA THR A 74 3.04 -16.08 4.50
C THR A 74 3.00 -14.60 4.14
N PHE A 75 2.24 -14.27 3.09
CA PHE A 75 1.88 -12.89 2.77
C PHE A 75 0.74 -12.43 3.68
N ILE A 76 0.95 -11.30 4.35
CA ILE A 76 0.06 -10.82 5.42
C ILE A 76 -0.58 -9.47 5.08
N GLY A 77 -0.15 -8.86 3.98
CA GLY A 77 -0.70 -7.60 3.51
C GLY A 77 -0.21 -7.24 2.12
N CYS A 78 -0.87 -6.26 1.51
CA CYS A 78 -0.54 -5.77 0.19
C CYS A 78 -1.00 -4.33 -0.02
N THR A 79 -0.53 -3.72 -1.11
CA THR A 79 -1.04 -2.48 -1.67
C THR A 79 -0.95 -2.52 -3.20
N ARG A 80 -1.67 -1.62 -3.87
CA ARG A 80 -1.73 -1.51 -5.33
C ARG A 80 -1.46 -0.09 -5.77
N ILE A 81 -0.67 0.08 -6.83
CA ILE A 81 -0.44 1.35 -7.52
C ILE A 81 -0.96 1.21 -8.95
N ILE A 82 -2.08 1.85 -9.26
CA ILE A 82 -2.69 1.86 -10.59
C ILE A 82 -2.07 2.98 -11.40
N ARG A 83 -1.57 2.66 -12.59
CA ARG A 83 -1.04 3.64 -13.52
C ARG A 83 -2.03 3.86 -14.67
N PRO A 84 -2.12 5.07 -15.23
CA PRO A 84 -2.83 5.28 -16.47
C PRO A 84 -2.29 4.34 -17.56
N SER A 85 -3.19 3.74 -18.32
CA SER A 85 -2.86 2.83 -19.42
C SER A 85 -3.57 3.27 -20.69
N PRO A 86 -2.86 3.30 -21.85
CA PRO A 86 -3.49 3.56 -23.14
C PRO A 86 -4.44 2.44 -23.57
N ASP A 87 -4.32 1.24 -23.00
CA ASP A 87 -5.17 0.09 -23.33
C ASP A 87 -6.55 0.17 -22.64
N MET A 88 -6.71 1.10 -21.69
CA MET A 88 -8.00 1.39 -21.04
C MET A 88 -8.73 2.45 -21.85
N ALA A 89 -10.03 2.25 -22.10
CA ALA A 89 -10.84 3.04 -23.06
C ALA A 89 -10.76 4.57 -22.88
N ASP A 90 -10.52 5.07 -21.66
CA ASP A 90 -10.28 6.50 -21.38
C ASP A 90 -8.97 6.77 -20.62
N GLY A 91 -8.20 5.73 -20.30
CA GLY A 91 -6.95 5.83 -19.55
C GLY A 91 -7.08 6.48 -18.16
N LEU A 92 -8.30 6.59 -17.60
CA LEU A 92 -8.56 7.27 -16.33
C LEU A 92 -8.21 6.40 -15.13
N LEU A 93 -7.69 7.04 -14.09
CA LEU A 93 -7.55 6.46 -12.76
C LEU A 93 -8.93 6.33 -12.09
N PRO A 94 -9.15 5.34 -11.21
CA PRO A 94 -10.45 5.13 -10.57
C PRO A 94 -11.03 6.37 -9.87
N PHE A 95 -10.20 7.19 -9.22
CA PHE A 95 -10.65 8.40 -8.54
C PHE A 95 -11.16 9.47 -9.53
N GLU A 96 -10.60 9.54 -10.75
CA GLU A 96 -11.06 10.50 -11.78
C GLU A 96 -12.50 10.20 -12.19
N ARG A 97 -12.91 8.92 -12.18
CA ARG A 97 -14.29 8.51 -12.43
C ARG A 97 -15.16 8.76 -11.20
N THR A 98 -14.72 8.28 -10.05
CA THR A 98 -15.51 8.29 -8.81
C THR A 98 -15.75 9.70 -8.30
N CYS A 99 -14.80 10.61 -8.54
CA CYS A 99 -14.85 12.00 -8.11
C CYS A 99 -15.07 12.96 -9.29
N ALA A 100 -15.58 12.51 -10.44
CA ALA A 100 -15.71 13.34 -11.64
C ALA A 100 -16.44 14.68 -11.39
N GLU A 101 -17.47 14.64 -10.54
CA GLU A 101 -18.32 15.77 -10.15
C GLU A 101 -17.82 16.52 -8.91
N THR A 102 -17.04 15.88 -8.04
CA THR A 102 -16.59 16.46 -6.77
C THR A 102 -15.15 16.95 -6.76
N LEU A 103 -14.37 16.60 -7.79
CA LEU A 103 -12.98 17.00 -7.96
C LEU A 103 -12.89 18.51 -8.21
N ASP A 104 -12.10 19.19 -7.38
CA ASP A 104 -11.80 20.61 -7.54
C ASP A 104 -10.63 20.78 -8.52
N ARG A 105 -10.98 21.02 -9.78
CA ARG A 105 -10.01 21.23 -10.87
C ARG A 105 -9.23 22.55 -10.77
N SER A 106 -9.59 23.43 -9.83
CA SER A 106 -8.78 24.62 -9.52
C SER A 106 -7.57 24.28 -8.63
N ILE A 107 -7.65 23.19 -7.86
CA ILE A 107 -6.53 22.65 -7.07
C ILE A 107 -5.63 21.79 -7.97
N ILE A 108 -6.21 20.81 -8.64
CA ILE A 108 -5.50 19.89 -9.54
C ILE A 108 -6.42 19.42 -10.66
N ASP A 109 -5.93 19.47 -11.91
CA ASP A 109 -6.62 18.88 -13.06
C ASP A 109 -5.80 17.70 -13.61
N PRO A 110 -6.15 16.45 -13.26
CA PRO A 110 -5.42 15.26 -13.69
C PRO A 110 -5.34 15.08 -15.22
N SER A 111 -6.25 15.70 -15.98
CA SER A 111 -6.21 15.67 -17.45
C SER A 111 -5.07 16.50 -18.04
N ARG A 112 -4.53 17.45 -17.26
CA ARG A 112 -3.41 18.32 -17.64
C ARG A 112 -2.05 17.83 -17.14
N LEU A 113 -2.04 16.73 -16.39
CA LEU A 113 -0.81 16.14 -15.86
C LEU A 113 -0.23 15.12 -16.84
N PRO A 114 1.11 14.95 -16.88
CA PRO A 114 1.72 13.87 -17.63
C PRO A 114 1.25 12.51 -17.08
N ARG A 115 0.53 11.74 -17.91
CA ARG A 115 -0.13 10.49 -17.49
C ARG A 115 0.86 9.44 -16.99
N ASP A 116 2.09 9.45 -17.48
CA ASP A 116 3.16 8.56 -17.05
C ASP A 116 3.81 8.98 -15.71
N LYS A 117 3.45 10.14 -15.16
CA LYS A 117 3.96 10.68 -13.89
C LYS A 117 2.97 10.62 -12.74
N ILE A 118 1.77 10.09 -12.97
CA ILE A 118 0.73 10.01 -11.97
C ILE A 118 0.27 8.56 -11.77
N ALA A 119 -0.21 8.26 -10.58
CA ALA A 119 -0.81 6.97 -10.27
C ALA A 119 -1.81 7.10 -9.12
N GLU A 120 -2.65 6.09 -8.94
CA GLU A 120 -3.53 5.97 -7.78
C GLU A 120 -3.11 4.82 -6.87
N VAL A 121 -2.97 5.08 -5.57
CA VAL A 121 -2.77 4.05 -4.56
C VAL A 121 -4.14 3.53 -4.12
N SER A 122 -4.32 2.22 -4.17
CA SER A 122 -5.56 1.55 -3.76
C SER A 122 -5.27 0.21 -3.09
N ARG A 123 -6.34 -0.44 -2.59
CA ARG A 123 -6.31 -1.81 -2.06
C ARG A 123 -5.21 -2.05 -1.00
N LEU A 124 -5.00 -1.08 -0.12
CA LEU A 124 -4.18 -1.31 1.07
C LEU A 124 -4.91 -2.31 1.97
N ALA A 125 -4.34 -3.50 2.14
CA ALA A 125 -4.97 -4.61 2.83
C ALA A 125 -3.97 -5.30 3.76
N VAL A 126 -4.41 -5.64 4.96
CA VAL A 126 -3.66 -6.43 5.94
C VAL A 126 -4.61 -7.48 6.48
N VAL A 127 -4.19 -8.74 6.58
CA VAL A 127 -5.08 -9.83 7.03
C VAL A 127 -5.44 -9.68 8.50
N ALA A 128 -6.66 -10.08 8.89
CA ALA A 128 -7.24 -9.81 10.21
C ALA A 128 -6.34 -10.17 11.40
N THR A 129 -5.63 -11.29 11.33
CA THR A 129 -4.75 -11.76 12.43
C THR A 129 -3.61 -10.80 12.74
N PHE A 130 -3.19 -10.00 11.76
CA PHE A 130 -2.14 -8.97 11.91
C PHE A 130 -2.71 -7.56 12.14
N ARG A 131 -4.05 -7.42 12.13
CA ARG A 131 -4.81 -6.20 12.50
C ARG A 131 -5.17 -6.12 13.98
N ARG A 132 -4.99 -7.20 14.77
CA ARG A 132 -5.48 -7.34 16.16
C ARG A 132 -4.69 -6.54 17.20
N ARG A 133 -4.65 -5.21 17.08
CA ARG A 133 -4.32 -4.34 18.22
C ARG A 133 -5.61 -4.01 18.97
N LYS A 134 -5.58 -4.02 20.31
CA LYS A 134 -6.68 -3.50 21.13
C LYS A 134 -6.86 -2.01 20.80
N GLY A 135 -7.94 -1.65 20.10
CA GLY A 135 -8.24 -0.28 19.64
C GLY A 135 -8.34 -0.12 18.11
N GLU A 136 -7.88 -1.09 17.32
CA GLU A 136 -7.87 -1.06 15.85
C GLU A 136 -9.02 -1.87 15.20
N GLU A 137 -9.99 -2.38 15.98
CA GLU A 137 -11.14 -3.12 15.45
C GLU A 137 -12.00 -2.30 14.47
N ILE A 138 -11.98 -0.96 14.61
CA ILE A 138 -12.80 -0.03 13.81
C ILE A 138 -11.99 0.58 12.64
N SER A 139 -10.69 0.86 12.82
CA SER A 139 -9.80 1.34 11.75
C SER A 139 -8.44 0.63 11.83
N PRO A 140 -8.28 -0.49 11.12
CA PRO A 140 -7.15 -1.40 11.34
C PRO A 140 -5.77 -0.94 10.84
N LEU A 141 -5.73 0.20 10.16
CA LEU A 141 -4.52 0.77 9.58
C LEU A 141 -4.15 2.09 10.24
N ASP A 142 -4.93 2.56 11.21
CA ASP A 142 -4.71 3.80 11.95
C ASP A 142 -3.39 3.75 12.71
N ILE A 143 -2.49 4.67 12.37
CA ILE A 143 -1.28 4.92 13.17
C ILE A 143 -1.58 6.07 14.15
N THR A 144 -0.88 6.16 15.28
CA THR A 144 -0.99 7.24 16.26
C THR A 144 0.40 7.70 16.75
N GLU A 145 0.51 8.90 17.32
CA GLU A 145 1.81 9.38 17.85
C GLU A 145 2.33 8.52 19.03
N SER A 146 1.43 7.92 19.81
CA SER A 146 1.79 6.98 20.89
C SER A 146 2.49 5.73 20.37
N ASP A 147 2.28 5.33 19.12
CA ASP A 147 2.95 4.16 18.52
C ASP A 147 4.45 4.40 18.28
N TYR A 148 4.88 5.67 18.29
CA TYR A 148 6.27 6.08 18.12
C TYR A 148 6.98 6.44 19.43
N GLY A 149 6.28 6.42 20.58
CA GLY A 149 6.79 6.90 21.87
C GLY A 149 7.25 5.79 22.85
N ALA A 150 8.09 6.16 23.81
CA ALA A 150 8.64 5.30 24.87
C ALA A 150 7.62 4.97 26.00
N GLY A 151 6.40 4.61 25.65
CA GLY A 151 5.42 4.08 26.60
C GLY A 151 5.88 2.74 27.20
N PRO A 152 5.17 2.18 28.20
CA PRO A 152 5.59 0.93 28.86
C PRO A 152 5.67 -0.28 27.91
N ILE A 153 5.05 -0.22 26.72
CA ILE A 153 5.28 -1.14 25.60
C ILE A 153 5.11 -0.37 24.27
N PRO A 154 6.18 0.21 23.67
CA PRO A 154 6.11 0.76 22.32
C PRO A 154 5.97 -0.40 21.33
N ARG A 155 4.85 -0.49 20.60
CA ARG A 155 4.70 -1.43 19.47
C ARG A 155 4.75 -0.64 18.17
N PHE A 156 5.95 -0.55 17.61
CA PHE A 156 6.17 0.19 16.38
C PHE A 156 5.36 -0.41 15.21
N PRO A 157 4.66 0.40 14.38
CA PRO A 157 3.67 -0.08 13.41
C PRO A 157 4.30 -0.54 12.09
N TYR A 158 5.17 -1.57 12.15
CA TYR A 158 5.98 -2.01 11.01
C TYR A 158 5.18 -2.37 9.75
N ILE A 159 4.02 -3.01 9.87
CA ILE A 159 3.25 -3.50 8.72
C ILE A 159 2.68 -2.36 7.86
N PRO A 160 1.81 -1.46 8.39
CA PRO A 160 1.28 -0.37 7.58
C PRO A 160 2.40 0.56 7.11
N LEU A 161 3.38 0.83 7.97
CA LEU A 161 4.51 1.69 7.61
C LEU A 161 5.36 1.10 6.49
N GLY A 162 5.62 -0.20 6.53
CA GLY A 162 6.34 -0.92 5.49
C GLY A 162 5.62 -0.89 4.15
N LEU A 163 4.29 -1.05 4.15
CA LEU A 163 3.47 -0.92 2.95
C LEU A 163 3.50 0.51 2.39
N TYR A 164 3.29 1.55 3.21
CA TYR A 164 3.36 2.95 2.72
C TYR A 164 4.74 3.30 2.17
N ILE A 165 5.80 2.98 2.90
CA ILE A 165 7.17 3.26 2.48
C ILE A 165 7.50 2.50 1.20
N GLY A 166 7.09 1.23 1.11
CA GLY A 166 7.30 0.43 -0.07
C GLY A 166 6.52 0.96 -1.28
N THR A 167 5.29 1.46 -1.08
CA THR A 167 4.51 2.14 -2.12
C THR A 167 5.26 3.36 -2.66
N VAL A 168 5.77 4.21 -1.76
CA VAL A 168 6.51 5.43 -2.13
C VAL A 168 7.79 5.07 -2.90
N GLU A 169 8.53 4.07 -2.45
CA GLU A 169 9.74 3.65 -3.15
C GLU A 169 9.46 3.02 -4.51
N LEU A 170 8.43 2.18 -4.61
CA LEU A 170 8.02 1.59 -5.88
C LEU A 170 7.57 2.68 -6.86
N ALA A 171 6.79 3.66 -6.39
CA ALA A 171 6.39 4.83 -7.18
C ALA A 171 7.62 5.62 -7.68
N ARG A 172 8.59 5.88 -6.79
CA ARG A 172 9.84 6.58 -7.12
C ARG A 172 10.64 5.87 -8.21
N ILE A 173 10.82 4.55 -8.10
CA ILE A 173 11.57 3.76 -9.10
C ILE A 173 10.87 3.78 -10.46
N HIS A 174 9.54 3.76 -10.47
CA HIS A 174 8.74 3.86 -11.69
C HIS A 174 8.53 5.31 -12.17
N ASN A 175 9.25 6.28 -11.61
CA ASN A 175 9.20 7.70 -12.01
C ASN A 175 7.80 8.34 -11.89
N ILE A 176 7.00 7.86 -10.94
CA ILE A 176 5.72 8.46 -10.57
C ILE A 176 6.02 9.63 -9.62
N GLN A 177 5.44 10.80 -9.92
CA GLN A 177 5.64 12.04 -9.18
C GLN A 177 4.48 12.32 -8.22
N ILE A 178 3.25 12.02 -8.62
CA ILE A 178 2.04 12.30 -7.83
C ILE A 178 1.30 10.99 -7.59
N LEU A 179 0.98 10.73 -6.32
CA LEU A 179 0.11 9.63 -5.92
C LEU A 179 -1.25 10.20 -5.48
N PHE A 180 -2.29 9.76 -6.17
CA PHE A 180 -3.68 10.01 -5.82
C PHE A 180 -4.22 8.89 -4.93
N MET A 181 -5.16 9.23 -4.06
CA MET A 181 -5.80 8.32 -3.12
C MET A 181 -7.25 8.71 -2.92
N LEU A 182 -8.13 7.70 -2.81
CA LEU A 182 -9.50 7.88 -2.37
C LEU A 182 -9.74 7.02 -1.12
N THR A 183 -9.61 7.64 0.05
CA THR A 183 -9.60 6.92 1.34
C THR A 183 -10.36 7.66 2.42
N GLU A 184 -10.48 7.05 3.59
CA GLU A 184 -10.90 7.75 4.81
C GLU A 184 -9.94 8.89 5.18
N GLU A 185 -10.46 9.92 5.82
CA GLU A 185 -9.68 11.10 6.20
C GLU A 185 -8.49 10.75 7.12
N ARG A 186 -8.69 9.81 8.06
CA ARG A 186 -7.63 9.35 8.98
C ARG A 186 -6.51 8.64 8.24
N LEU A 187 -6.88 7.76 7.31
CA LEU A 187 -5.94 7.00 6.50
C LEU A 187 -5.11 7.91 5.59
N ALA A 188 -5.74 8.92 4.99
CA ALA A 188 -5.04 9.90 4.16
C ALA A 188 -3.93 10.62 4.94
N LYS A 189 -4.18 10.97 6.21
CA LYS A 189 -3.22 11.65 7.10
C LYS A 189 -1.99 10.79 7.46
N HIS A 190 -1.97 9.49 7.17
CA HIS A 190 -0.79 8.65 7.44
C HIS A 190 0.42 9.05 6.60
N PHE A 191 0.21 9.41 5.33
CA PHE A 191 1.29 9.92 4.48
C PHE A 191 1.87 11.23 5.02
N SER A 192 1.05 12.09 5.64
CA SER A 192 1.55 13.32 6.28
C SER A 192 2.53 13.01 7.41
N ARG A 193 2.33 11.92 8.16
CA ARG A 193 3.26 11.50 9.22
C ARG A 193 4.60 11.00 8.70
N LEU A 194 4.65 10.55 7.45
CA LEU A 194 5.88 10.18 6.75
C LEU A 194 6.66 11.39 6.22
N GLY A 195 6.09 12.59 6.28
CA GLY A 195 6.67 13.82 5.74
C GLY A 195 5.98 14.34 4.47
N ALA A 196 4.86 13.73 4.04
CA ALA A 196 4.08 14.25 2.91
C ALA A 196 3.36 15.56 3.28
N GLN A 197 3.24 16.46 2.33
CA GLN A 197 2.15 17.43 2.35
C GLN A 197 0.95 16.79 1.63
N LEU A 198 -0.04 16.39 2.42
CA LEU A 198 -1.30 15.84 1.91
C LEU A 198 -2.20 17.00 1.50
N GLU A 199 -2.73 16.94 0.30
CA GLU A 199 -3.70 17.91 -0.20
C GLU A 199 -5.02 17.20 -0.53
N PHE A 200 -6.13 17.73 -0.01
CA PHE A 200 -7.46 17.29 -0.42
C PHE A 200 -7.84 18.01 -1.71
N ILE A 201 -8.31 17.27 -2.70
CA ILE A 201 -8.45 17.76 -4.08
C ILE A 201 -9.91 17.81 -4.54
N GLY A 202 -10.86 17.69 -3.61
CA GLY A 202 -12.28 17.69 -3.91
C GLY A 202 -13.14 17.40 -2.70
N ALA A 203 -14.46 17.49 -2.88
CA ALA A 203 -15.43 17.15 -1.86
C ALA A 203 -15.47 15.63 -1.61
N PRO A 204 -15.84 15.19 -0.38
CA PRO A 204 -15.95 13.77 -0.08
C PRO A 204 -17.07 13.11 -0.90
N VAL A 205 -16.89 11.82 -1.17
CA VAL A 205 -17.82 10.97 -1.94
C VAL A 205 -18.20 9.72 -1.15
N GLU A 206 -19.41 9.23 -1.34
CA GLU A 206 -19.84 7.95 -0.78
C GLU A 206 -19.33 6.81 -1.67
N HIS A 207 -18.36 6.05 -1.15
CA HIS A 207 -17.75 4.92 -1.85
C HIS A 207 -17.32 3.86 -0.83
N ARG A 208 -18.26 2.96 -0.49
CA ARG A 208 -18.11 1.95 0.59
C ARG A 208 -17.80 2.65 1.93
N GLY A 209 -18.57 3.69 2.25
CA GLY A 209 -18.28 4.66 3.30
C GLY A 209 -17.78 5.99 2.72
N LEU A 210 -17.71 7.02 3.57
CA LEU A 210 -17.25 8.34 3.18
C LEU A 210 -15.75 8.32 2.84
N ARG A 211 -15.39 8.80 1.64
CA ARG A 211 -14.00 8.86 1.14
C ARG A 211 -13.65 10.26 0.68
N PHE A 212 -12.39 10.64 0.87
CA PHE A 212 -11.84 11.94 0.54
C PHE A 212 -10.80 11.77 -0.57
N PRO A 213 -10.97 12.42 -1.73
CA PRO A 213 -9.94 12.44 -2.75
C PRO A 213 -8.77 13.29 -2.27
N SER A 214 -7.56 12.75 -2.35
CA SER A 214 -6.35 13.43 -1.91
C SER A 214 -5.15 13.07 -2.77
N MET A 215 -4.10 13.88 -2.68
CA MET A 215 -2.83 13.65 -3.37
C MET A 215 -1.62 13.95 -2.50
N VAL A 216 -0.49 13.34 -2.87
CA VAL A 216 0.84 13.61 -2.32
C VAL A 216 1.89 13.59 -3.43
N TYR A 217 2.93 14.41 -3.28
CA TYR A 217 4.12 14.35 -4.11
C TYR A 217 5.11 13.32 -3.55
N VAL A 218 5.54 12.38 -4.40
CA VAL A 218 6.48 11.31 -4.02
C VAL A 218 7.82 11.91 -3.56
N GLY A 219 8.30 12.95 -4.26
CA GLY A 219 9.54 13.64 -3.92
C GLY A 219 9.52 14.26 -2.53
N ASP A 220 8.42 14.88 -2.14
CA ASP A 220 8.28 15.52 -0.83
C ASP A 220 8.37 14.53 0.31
N ILE A 221 7.75 13.35 0.15
CA ILE A 221 7.83 12.29 1.16
C ILE A 221 9.28 11.87 1.39
N ILE A 222 10.05 11.66 0.33
CA ILE A 222 11.44 11.20 0.42
C ILE A 222 12.35 12.29 1.01
N ASN A 223 12.17 13.53 0.56
CA ASN A 223 12.98 14.67 0.98
C ASN A 223 12.71 15.04 2.45
N ASN A 224 11.45 15.07 2.84
CA ASN A 224 11.00 15.49 4.17
C ASN A 224 10.86 14.31 5.15
N MET A 225 11.28 13.10 4.75
CA MET A 225 11.22 11.92 5.60
C MET A 225 11.94 12.17 6.93
N ARG A 226 11.20 11.97 8.02
CA ARG A 226 11.74 12.08 9.39
C ARG A 226 12.97 11.16 9.52
N PRO A 227 14.09 11.63 10.10
CA PRO A 227 15.32 10.84 10.20
C PRO A 227 15.15 9.45 10.82
N ILE A 228 14.21 9.31 11.76
CA ILE A 228 13.87 8.03 12.40
C ILE A 228 13.44 6.96 11.39
N PHE A 229 12.77 7.31 10.30
CA PHE A 229 12.30 6.34 9.30
C PHE A 229 13.35 5.98 8.25
N ARG A 230 14.47 6.71 8.17
CA ARG A 230 15.48 6.49 7.11
C ARG A 230 16.10 5.09 7.12
N PRO A 231 16.45 4.48 8.27
CA PRO A 231 16.95 3.10 8.28
C PRO A 231 15.92 2.10 7.74
N LEU A 232 14.65 2.25 8.11
CA LEU A 232 13.56 1.42 7.59
C LEU A 232 13.36 1.60 6.08
N TYR A 233 13.38 2.84 5.60
CA TYR A 233 13.32 3.15 4.17
C TYR A 233 14.46 2.50 3.38
N GLN A 234 15.70 2.58 3.89
CA GLN A 234 16.87 1.99 3.23
C GLN A 234 16.77 0.45 3.12
N THR A 235 16.31 -0.21 4.18
CA THR A 235 15.98 -1.63 4.18
C THR A 235 14.97 -1.95 3.09
N ILE A 236 13.80 -1.31 3.11
CA ILE A 236 12.71 -1.59 2.17
C ILE A 236 13.13 -1.29 0.72
N ALA A 237 13.85 -0.19 0.49
CA ALA A 237 14.36 0.14 -0.84
C ALA A 237 15.40 -0.85 -1.35
N THR A 238 16.15 -1.48 -0.45
CA THR A 238 17.07 -2.56 -0.83
C THR A 238 16.31 -3.82 -1.21
N GLU A 239 15.27 -4.19 -0.46
CA GLU A 239 14.40 -5.32 -0.78
C GLU A 239 13.68 -5.13 -2.13
N ILE A 240 13.08 -3.96 -2.37
CA ILE A 240 12.40 -3.67 -3.63
C ILE A 240 13.37 -3.75 -4.81
N ARG A 241 14.55 -3.13 -4.70
CA ARG A 241 15.58 -3.20 -5.75
C ARG A 241 16.06 -4.63 -5.99
N ALA A 242 16.23 -5.43 -4.95
CA ALA A 242 16.58 -6.84 -5.09
C ALA A 242 15.48 -7.63 -5.82
N GLY A 243 14.21 -7.34 -5.52
CA GLY A 243 13.06 -7.94 -6.20
C GLY A 243 13.04 -7.61 -7.70
N LEU A 244 13.21 -6.34 -8.04
CA LEU A 244 13.28 -5.86 -9.43
C LEU A 244 14.47 -6.44 -10.20
N ALA A 245 15.59 -6.70 -9.53
CA ALA A 245 16.76 -7.35 -10.12
C ALA A 245 16.63 -8.88 -10.23
N GLY A 246 15.49 -9.47 -9.87
CA GLY A 246 15.26 -10.92 -9.87
C GLY A 246 16.07 -11.68 -8.81
N LYS A 247 16.60 -10.99 -7.79
CA LYS A 247 17.46 -11.57 -6.74
C LYS A 247 16.69 -12.05 -5.52
N ILE A 248 15.37 -11.81 -5.47
CA ILE A 248 14.51 -12.40 -4.44
C ILE A 248 13.85 -13.65 -5.02
N ILE A 249 14.35 -14.81 -4.62
CA ILE A 249 13.67 -16.09 -4.83
C ILE A 249 12.59 -16.20 -3.76
N VAL A 250 11.35 -15.87 -4.12
CA VAL A 250 10.19 -16.16 -3.26
C VAL A 250 9.56 -17.43 -3.76
N THR A 251 9.69 -18.51 -2.99
CA THR A 251 8.89 -19.71 -3.20
C THR A 251 7.44 -19.37 -2.84
N PRO A 252 6.46 -19.61 -3.73
CA PRO A 252 5.05 -19.45 -3.39
C PRO A 252 4.71 -20.36 -2.20
N SER A 253 3.69 -19.98 -1.43
CA SER A 253 3.18 -20.79 -0.33
C SER A 253 2.79 -22.19 -0.86
N ASN A 254 3.17 -23.24 -0.12
CA ASN A 254 3.06 -24.66 -0.51
C ASN A 254 1.63 -25.15 -0.82
N GLU A 255 0.60 -24.31 -0.66
CA GLU A 255 -0.78 -24.64 -1.08
C GLU A 255 -0.96 -24.64 -2.60
N THR A 256 -0.04 -24.01 -3.34
CA THR A 256 -0.14 -23.81 -4.80
C THR A 256 0.00 -25.11 -5.62
N GLN A 257 0.55 -26.18 -5.05
CA GLN A 257 0.74 -27.45 -5.79
C GLN A 257 -0.42 -28.45 -5.67
N ARG A 258 -1.38 -28.25 -4.77
CA ARG A 258 -2.46 -29.25 -4.56
C ARG A 258 -3.75 -28.99 -5.32
N SER A 259 -3.95 -27.80 -5.89
CA SER A 259 -5.21 -27.45 -6.56
C SER A 259 -5.15 -27.48 -8.09
N ILE A 260 -3.98 -27.72 -8.70
CA ILE A 260 -3.81 -27.78 -10.17
C ILE A 260 -3.75 -29.23 -10.67
N ILE A 261 -3.62 -30.22 -9.76
CA ILE A 261 -3.60 -31.65 -10.10
C ILE A 261 -4.71 -32.36 -9.32
N GLY A 262 -5.94 -32.16 -9.78
CA GLY A 262 -7.11 -32.86 -9.25
C GLY A 262 -8.25 -32.75 -10.26
N PHE A 263 -8.39 -33.83 -11.04
CA PHE A 263 -9.43 -34.17 -12.02
C PHE A 263 -10.73 -33.35 -12.01
#